data_AF-F4AZ92-F1
#
_entry.id   AF-F4AZ92-F1
#
_cell.length_a   1.000
_cell.length_b   1.000
_cell.length_c   1.000
_cell.angle_alpha   90.00
_cell.angle_beta   90.00
_cell.angle_gamma   90.00
#
_symmetry.space_group_name_H-M   'P 1'
#
loop_
_entity.id
_entity.type
_entity.pdbx_description
1 polymer ?
#
loop_
_entity_poly.entity_id
_entity_poly.type
_entity_poly.pdbx_seq_one_letter_code
_entity_poly.pdbx_strand_id
1 'polypeptide(L)' 'MKVKHILTIFILGLICTVLGALFKVMHWPLAPGLLSGGTFLQVIAGILGIWKIYTTEAFKKFLNK' A
#
# COMPACT_ATOMS: atom_id res chain seq x y z
N MET A 1 -2.96 11.51 10.36
CA MET A 1 -1.73 11.01 9.71
C MET A 1 -1.19 11.99 8.68
N LYS A 2 0.10 12.36 8.76
CA LYS A 2 0.77 13.11 7.68
C LYS A 2 0.94 12.20 6.47
N VAL A 3 0.93 12.76 5.25
CA VAL A 3 1.11 11.98 3.99
C VAL A 3 2.36 11.10 4.04
N LYS A 4 3.42 11.58 4.71
CA LYS A 4 4.66 10.83 4.95
C LYS A 4 4.42 9.45 5.57
N HIS A 5 3.47 9.31 6.51
CA HIS A 5 3.22 8.04 7.19
C HIS A 5 2.51 7.04 6.26
N ILE A 6 1.58 7.52 5.43
CA ILE A 6 0.91 6.70 4.42
C ILE A 6 1.93 6.19 3.41
N LEU A 7 2.85 7.06 2.98
CA LEU A 7 3.92 6.70 2.06
C LEU A 7 4.88 5.67 2.68
N THR A 8 5.25 5.83 3.95
CA THR A 8 6.08 4.85 4.68
C THR A 8 5.41 3.48 4.74
N ILE A 9 4.10 3.41 5.06
CA ILE A 9 3.35 2.15 5.10
C ILE A 9 3.26 1.52 3.70
N PHE A 10 3.07 2.33 2.66
CA PHE A 10 3.03 1.86 1.28
C PHE A 10 4.38 1.27 0.83
N ILE A 11 5.49 1.94 1.14
CA ILE A 11 6.84 1.46 0.82
C ILE A 11 7.16 0.17 1.59
N LEU A 12 6.78 0.08 2.87
CA LEU A 12 6.92 -1.15 3.66
C LEU A 12 6.12 -2.30 3.06
N GLY A 13 4.87 -2.05 2.69
CA GLY A 13 4.03 -3.04 1.98
C GLY A 13 4.67 -3.51 0.68
N LEU A 14 5.25 -2.58 -0.09
CA LEU A 14 5.93 -2.89 -1.35
C LEU A 14 7.15 -3.80 -1.14
N ILE A 15 7.98 -3.51 -0.15
CA ILE A 15 9.13 -4.35 0.21
C ILE A 15 8.65 -5.74 0.62
N CYS A 16 7.62 -5.85 1.46
CA CYS A 16 7.04 -7.14 1.85
C CYS A 16 6.47 -7.92 0.65
N THR A 17 5.80 -7.26 -0.28
CA THR A 17 5.28 -7.90 -1.51
C THR A 17 6.41 -8.40 -2.41
N VAL A 18 7.48 -7.61 -2.58
CA VAL A 18 8.66 -8.02 -3.37
C VAL A 18 9.35 -9.22 -2.73
N LEU A 19 9.55 -9.21 -1.40
CA LEU A 19 10.11 -10.34 -0.68
C LEU A 19 9.21 -11.58 -0.74
N GLY A 20 7.89 -11.40 -0.62
CA GLY A 20 6.91 -12.49 -0.77
C GLY A 20 6.95 -13.10 -2.16
N ALA A 21 7.04 -12.27 -3.21
CA ALA A 21 7.17 -12.71 -4.59
C ALA A 21 8.48 -13.49 -4.81
N LEU A 22 9.59 -13.00 -4.25
CA LEU A 22 10.88 -13.66 -4.31
C LEU A 22 10.85 -15.04 -3.63
N PHE A 23 10.28 -15.13 -2.43
CA PHE A 23 10.10 -16.43 -1.75
C PHE A 23 9.15 -17.36 -2.51
N LYS A 24 8.18 -16.83 -3.25
CA LYS A 24 7.27 -17.63 -4.07
C LYS A 24 8.02 -18.26 -5.25
N VAL A 25 8.93 -17.50 -5.87
CA VAL A 25 9.85 -18.05 -6.90
C VAL A 25 10.74 -19.14 -6.31
N MET A 26 11.24 -18.93 -5.08
CA MET A 26 12.04 -19.92 -4.34
C MET A 26 11.24 -21.12 -3.79
N HIS A 27 9.93 -21.24 -4.08
CA HIS A 27 9.05 -22.32 -3.61
C HIS A 27 8.98 -22.49 -2.09
N TRP A 28 9.21 -21.41 -1.34
CA TRP A 28 9.12 -21.46 0.12
C TRP A 28 7.66 -21.62 0.57
N PRO A 29 7.37 -22.53 1.53
CA PRO A 29 6.00 -22.84 1.94
C PRO A 29 5.25 -21.66 2.57
N LEU A 30 5.98 -20.71 3.16
CA LEU A 30 5.43 -19.49 3.77
C LEU A 30 5.26 -18.32 2.78
N ALA A 31 5.73 -18.46 1.54
CA ALA A 31 5.68 -17.40 0.55
C ALA A 31 4.26 -16.88 0.24
N PRO A 32 3.23 -17.73 0.10
CA PRO A 32 1.87 -17.24 -0.19
C PRO A 32 1.32 -16.37 0.95
N GLY A 33 1.65 -16.69 2.20
CA GLY A 33 1.23 -15.94 3.37
C GLY A 33 1.88 -14.55 3.42
N LEU A 34 3.19 -14.48 3.19
CA LEU A 34 3.93 -13.21 3.17
C LEU A 34 3.47 -12.29 2.03
N LEU A 35 3.26 -12.87 0.84
CA LEU A 35 2.84 -12.14 -0.36
C LEU A 35 1.40 -11.62 -0.22
N SER A 36 0.49 -12.43 0.34
CA SER A 36 -0.88 -12.00 0.62
C SER A 36 -0.92 -10.89 1.66
N GLY A 37 -0.13 -11.02 2.74
CA GLY A 37 -0.03 -9.99 3.79
C GLY A 37 0.55 -8.67 3.28
N GLY A 38 1.64 -8.71 2.51
CA GLY A 38 2.24 -7.52 1.88
C GLY A 38 1.27 -6.80 0.93
N THR A 39 0.57 -7.58 0.09
CA THR A 39 -0.45 -7.05 -0.83
C THR A 39 -1.61 -6.40 -0.07
N PHE A 40 -2.10 -7.04 0.99
CA PHE A 40 -3.19 -6.50 1.81
C PHE A 40 -2.81 -5.17 2.45
N LEU A 41 -1.59 -5.07 2.98
CA LEU A 41 -1.06 -3.85 3.57
C LEU A 41 -0.94 -2.73 2.52
N GLN A 42 -0.54 -3.07 1.30
CA GLN A 42 -0.46 -2.15 0.17
C GLN A 42 -1.82 -1.60 -0.24
N VAL A 43 -2.85 -2.46 -0.29
CA VAL A 43 -4.23 -2.07 -0.59
C VAL A 43 -4.76 -1.10 0.47
N ILE A 44 -4.56 -1.40 1.76
CA ILE A 44 -4.96 -0.52 2.86
C ILE A 44 -4.26 0.84 2.75
N ALA A 45 -2.94 0.85 2.51
CA ALA A 45 -2.18 2.08 2.32
C ALA A 45 -2.67 2.90 1.11
N GLY A 46 -3.01 2.22 0.01
CA GLY A 46 -3.59 2.83 -1.18
C GLY A 46 -4.95 3.48 -0.92
N ILE A 47 -5.86 2.77 -0.25
CA ILE A 47 -7.19 3.30 0.14
C ILE A 47 -7.03 4.52 1.06
N LEU A 48 -6.16 4.44 2.07
CA LEU A 48 -5.87 5.56 2.96
C LEU A 48 -5.26 6.75 2.22
N GLY A 49 -4.40 6.49 1.24
CA GLY A 49 -3.83 7.52 0.35
C GLY A 49 -4.90 8.22 -0.48
N ILE A 50 -5.80 7.45 -1.11
CA ILE A 50 -6.92 7.99 -1.89
C ILE A 50 -7.84 8.82 -0.99
N TRP A 51 -8.23 8.29 0.18
CA TRP A 51 -9.09 9.01 1.13
C TRP A 51 -8.45 10.31 1.63
N LYS A 52 -7.13 10.30 1.87
CA LYS A 52 -6.35 11.48 2.23
C LYS A 52 -6.35 12.53 1.12
N ILE A 53 -6.21 12.10 -0.14
CA ILE A 53 -6.27 12.98 -1.32
C ILE A 53 -7.66 13.60 -1.46
N TYR A 54 -8.72 12.80 -1.36
CA TYR A 54 -10.11 13.27 -1.38
C TYR A 54 -10.44 14.29 -0.28
N THR A 55 -9.82 14.15 0.88
CA THR A 55 -10.00 15.09 2.00
C THR A 55 -9.24 16.41 1.79
N THR A 56 -8.34 16.49 0.81
CA THR A 56 -7.57 17.70 0.53
C THR A 56 -8.43 18.73 -0.20
N GLU A 57 -8.52 19.94 0.35
CA GLU A 57 -9.35 21.04 -0.17
C GLU A 57 -9.06 21.38 -1.65
N ALA A 58 -7.79 21.24 -2.08
CA ALA A 58 -7.40 21.40 -3.47
C ALA A 58 -8.03 20.35 -4.41
N PHE A 59 -8.20 19.11 -3.95
CA PHE A 59 -8.79 18.03 -4.73
C PHE A 59 -10.31 18.14 -4.77
N LYS A 60 -10.94 18.54 -3.66
CA LYS A 60 -12.38 18.87 -3.64
C LYS A 60 -12.73 19.98 -4.62
N LYS A 61 -11.91 21.04 -4.68
CA LYS A 61 -12.11 22.17 -5.61
C LYS A 61 -11.89 21.79 -7.07
N PHE A 62 -11.04 20.78 -7.36
CA PHE A 62 -10.86 20.24 -8.71
C PHE A 62 -12.04 19.38 -9.15
N LEU A 63 -12.57 18.52 -8.28
CA LEU A 63 -13.70 17.65 -8.59
C LEU A 63 -15.04 18.37 -8.69
N ASN A 64 -15.22 19.46 -7.94
CA ASN A 64 -16.47 20.23 -7.91
C ASN A 64 -16.48 21.41 -8.90
N LYS A 65 -15.70 21.29 -9.99
CA LYS A 65 -15.61 22.25 -11.08
C LYS A 65 -16.45 21.78 -12.26
#